data_AF-A0A3T0LUU1-F1
#
_entry.id   AF-A0A3T0LUU1-F1
#
_cell.length_a   1.000
_cell.length_b   1.000
_cell.length_c   1.000
_cell.angle_alpha   90.00
_cell.angle_beta   90.00
_cell.angle_gamma   90.00
#
_symmetry.space_group_name_H-M   'P 1'
#
loop_
_entity.id
_entity.type
_entity.pdbx_description
1 polymer ?
#
loop_
_entity_poly.entity_id
_entity_poly.type
_entity_poly.pdbx_seq_one_letter_code
_entity_poly.pdbx_strand_id
1 'polypeptide(L)'
;MYVTNRSKSWEIVNSAFVIFTFFLGFANWFAFLYCGYLVKCKKWIYYSFLYAIPLILTLIMRKFTDITFYGIIMSGIISIVHIFKIREDFLIKYDKKLSESRLSNTDIDKLINAESNNTNLSQNIENVNLKKDTFNEDTEEKPKIQGRKIDF
;
A
#
# COMPACT_ATOMS: atom_id res chain seq x y z
N MET A 1 -15.87 12.31 -19.46
CA MET A 1 -14.61 12.82 -18.86
C MET A 1 -13.99 11.73 -18.01
N TYR A 2 -12.67 11.61 -18.01
CA TYR A 2 -11.94 10.72 -17.10
C TYR A 2 -11.85 11.44 -15.75
N VAL A 3 -12.18 10.75 -14.65
CA VAL A 3 -12.10 11.34 -13.30
C VAL A 3 -10.66 11.32 -12.80
N THR A 4 -9.85 10.38 -13.29
CA THR A 4 -8.44 10.21 -12.91
C THR A 4 -7.54 10.07 -14.14
N ASN A 5 -6.22 10.23 -13.97
CA ASN A 5 -5.22 10.00 -15.03
C ASN A 5 -4.93 8.49 -15.25
N ARG A 6 -5.85 7.61 -14.82
CA ARG A 6 -5.76 6.14 -14.90
C ARG A 6 -6.61 5.59 -16.04
N SER A 7 -6.43 4.32 -16.37
CA SER A 7 -7.23 3.63 -17.40
C SER A 7 -8.70 3.46 -16.96
N LYS A 8 -9.62 3.46 -17.93
CA LYS A 8 -11.05 3.20 -17.70
C LYS A 8 -11.31 1.89 -16.96
N SER A 9 -10.53 0.85 -17.23
CA SER A 9 -10.65 -0.45 -16.57
C SER A 9 -10.36 -0.36 -15.07
N TRP A 10 -9.40 0.48 -14.66
CA TRP A 10 -9.09 0.70 -13.24
C TRP A 10 -10.24 1.39 -12.51
N GLU A 11 -10.87 2.37 -13.15
CA GLU A 11 -12.05 3.05 -12.59
C GLU A 11 -13.23 2.08 -12.43
N ILE A 12 -13.43 1.16 -13.38
CA ILE A 12 -14.51 0.16 -13.34
C ILE A 12 -14.28 -0.87 -12.22
N VAL A 13 -13.08 -1.46 -12.14
CA VAL A 13 -12.77 -2.46 -11.10
C VAL A 13 -12.86 -1.85 -9.71
N ASN A 14 -12.34 -0.64 -9.53
CA ASN A 14 -12.45 0.05 -8.25
C ASN A 14 -13.83 0.64 -7.98
N SER A 15 -14.76 0.59 -8.94
CA SER A 15 -16.18 0.93 -8.74
C SER A 15 -17.06 -0.32 -8.55
N ALA A 16 -16.48 -1.53 -8.51
CA ALA A 16 -17.25 -2.77 -8.34
C ALA A 16 -18.09 -2.77 -7.05
N PHE A 17 -17.71 -1.99 -6.04
CA PHE A 17 -18.49 -1.84 -4.80
C PHE A 17 -19.89 -1.24 -5.03
N VAL A 18 -20.11 -0.49 -6.13
CA VAL A 18 -21.41 0.11 -6.46
C VAL A 18 -22.47 -0.98 -6.66
N ILE A 19 -22.08 -2.19 -7.10
CA ILE A 19 -23.00 -3.33 -7.27
C ILE A 19 -23.65 -3.73 -5.93
N PHE A 20 -22.95 -3.57 -4.80
CA PHE A 20 -23.55 -3.85 -3.48
C PHE A 20 -24.66 -2.87 -3.10
N THR A 21 -24.71 -1.68 -3.70
CA THR A 21 -25.81 -0.73 -3.47
C THR A 21 -27.09 -1.14 -4.22
N PHE A 22 -26.97 -1.94 -5.29
CA PHE A 22 -28.11 -2.51 -6.01
C PHE A 22 -28.82 -3.63 -5.24
N PHE A 23 -28.25 -4.13 -4.14
CA PHE A 23 -28.93 -5.03 -3.21
C PHE A 23 -29.92 -4.32 -2.27
N LEU A 24 -30.53 -3.20 -2.74
CA LEU A 24 -31.59 -2.40 -2.09
C LEU A 24 -31.56 -2.42 -0.55
N GLY A 25 -30.60 -1.69 0.03
CA GLY A 25 -30.52 -1.49 1.49
C GLY A 25 -29.93 -2.66 2.28
N PHE A 26 -29.95 -3.89 1.77
CA PHE A 26 -29.45 -5.08 2.48
C PHE A 26 -27.92 -5.17 2.53
N ALA A 27 -27.23 -4.98 1.40
CA ALA A 27 -25.76 -4.99 1.32
C ALA A 27 -25.15 -3.58 1.20
N ASN A 28 -26.00 -2.57 1.29
CA ASN A 28 -25.63 -1.20 1.03
C ASN A 28 -24.62 -0.63 2.05
N TRP A 29 -24.79 -0.97 3.32
CA TRP A 29 -23.86 -0.60 4.38
C TRP A 29 -22.46 -1.20 4.15
N PHE A 30 -22.37 -2.37 3.52
CA PHE A 30 -21.10 -3.02 3.19
C PHE A 30 -20.33 -2.24 2.11
N ALA A 31 -21.04 -1.68 1.13
CA ALA A 31 -20.45 -0.84 0.09
C ALA A 31 -19.76 0.39 0.69
N PHE A 32 -20.47 1.13 1.55
CA PHE A 32 -19.90 2.31 2.20
C PHE A 32 -18.79 1.97 3.21
N LEU A 33 -18.91 0.83 3.89
CA LEU A 33 -17.90 0.41 4.86
C LEU A 33 -16.59 0.08 4.14
N TYR A 34 -16.69 -0.64 3.03
CA TYR A 34 -15.56 -0.95 2.15
C TYR A 34 -14.90 0.34 1.64
N CYS A 35 -15.67 1.29 1.10
CA CYS A 35 -15.14 2.58 0.64
C CYS A 35 -14.45 3.37 1.76
N GLY A 36 -15.11 3.45 2.92
CA GLY A 36 -14.61 4.15 4.09
C GLY A 36 -13.31 3.55 4.62
N TYR A 37 -13.21 2.22 4.64
CA TYR A 37 -11.99 1.51 5.07
C TYR A 37 -10.83 1.71 4.10
N LEU A 38 -11.06 1.55 2.79
CA LEU A 38 -10.02 1.68 1.75
C LEU A 38 -9.37 3.07 1.76
N VAL A 39 -10.18 4.11 1.90
CA VAL A 39 -9.74 5.51 1.84
C VAL A 39 -9.53 6.12 3.25
N LYS A 40 -9.71 5.32 4.31
CA LYS A 40 -9.63 5.75 5.73
C LYS A 40 -10.49 6.98 6.03
N CYS A 41 -11.62 7.15 5.33
CA CYS A 41 -12.53 8.28 5.49
C CYS A 41 -13.60 7.98 6.54
N LYS A 42 -13.41 8.49 7.77
CA LYS A 42 -14.33 8.30 8.90
C LYS A 42 -15.79 8.71 8.59
N LYS A 43 -15.97 9.74 7.77
CA LYS A 43 -17.30 10.22 7.34
C LYS A 43 -18.11 9.11 6.64
N TRP A 44 -17.48 8.33 5.76
CA TRP A 44 -18.15 7.26 5.00
C TRP A 44 -18.45 6.05 5.87
N ILE A 45 -17.58 5.76 6.83
CA ILE A 45 -17.84 4.74 7.85
C ILE A 45 -19.09 5.12 8.65
N TYR A 46 -19.25 6.39 9.06
CA TYR A 46 -20.44 6.84 9.77
C TYR A 46 -21.72 6.67 8.93
N TYR A 47 -21.70 7.01 7.64
CA TYR A 47 -22.84 6.76 6.75
C TYR A 47 -23.17 5.27 6.63
N SER A 48 -22.16 4.39 6.64
CA SER A 48 -22.37 2.93 6.64
C SER A 48 -23.20 2.48 7.84
N PHE A 49 -22.85 2.97 9.03
CA PHE A 49 -23.60 2.68 10.26
C PHE A 49 -25.00 3.31 10.23
N LEU A 50 -25.12 4.55 9.74
CA LEU A 50 -26.41 5.23 9.63
C LEU A 50 -27.39 4.46 8.74
N TYR A 51 -26.93 3.98 7.57
CA TYR A 51 -27.75 3.19 6.67
C TYR A 51 -27.98 1.75 7.13
N ALA A 52 -27.20 1.25 8.08
CA ALA A 52 -27.42 -0.07 8.70
C ALA A 52 -28.52 -0.06 9.78
N ILE A 53 -28.93 1.12 10.29
CA ILE A 53 -29.90 1.24 11.39
C ILE A 53 -31.21 0.46 11.15
N PRO A 54 -31.89 0.58 9.98
CA PRO A 54 -33.15 -0.14 9.75
C PRO A 54 -32.97 -1.67 9.78
N LEU A 55 -31.82 -2.15 9.30
CA LEU A 55 -31.47 -3.57 9.28
C LEU A 55 -31.15 -4.08 10.69
N ILE A 56 -30.35 -3.32 11.46
CA ILE A 56 -30.05 -3.63 12.86
C ILE A 56 -31.34 -3.67 13.70
N LEU A 57 -32.23 -2.71 13.49
CA LEU A 57 -33.51 -2.66 14.20
C LEU A 57 -34.39 -3.88 13.88
N THR A 58 -34.40 -4.31 12.62
CA THR A 58 -35.10 -5.53 12.19
C THR A 58 -34.52 -6.78 12.85
N LEU A 59 -33.19 -6.87 12.96
CA LEU A 59 -32.51 -7.98 13.64
C LEU A 59 -32.82 -8.02 15.15
N ILE A 60 -32.81 -6.87 15.82
CA ILE A 60 -33.12 -6.77 17.26
C ILE A 60 -34.57 -7.13 17.54
N MET A 61 -35.52 -6.60 16.76
CA MET A 61 -36.94 -6.89 16.95
C MET A 61 -37.32 -8.29 16.47
N ARG A 62 -36.45 -8.96 15.70
CA ARG A 62 -36.67 -10.27 15.07
C ARG A 62 -38.02 -10.35 14.34
N LYS A 63 -38.47 -9.21 13.81
CA LYS A 63 -39.76 -9.05 13.13
C LYS A 63 -39.58 -8.05 12.00
N PHE A 64 -40.00 -8.45 10.81
CA PHE A 64 -40.21 -7.51 9.71
C PHE A 64 -41.51 -6.77 9.96
N THR A 65 -41.41 -5.46 10.14
CA THR A 65 -42.55 -4.56 10.27
C THR A 65 -42.62 -3.70 9.01
N ASP A 66 -43.79 -3.17 8.69
CA ASP A 66 -43.94 -2.28 7.54
C ASP A 66 -42.99 -1.08 7.64
N ILE A 67 -42.79 -0.55 8.85
CA ILE A 67 -41.86 0.55 9.13
C ILE A 67 -40.42 0.19 8.75
N THR A 68 -39.94 -1.00 9.14
CA THR A 68 -38.57 -1.40 8.81
C THR A 68 -38.42 -1.71 7.32
N PHE A 69 -39.45 -2.27 6.69
CA PHE A 69 -39.48 -2.51 5.25
C PHE A 69 -39.41 -1.22 4.44
N TYR A 70 -40.27 -0.24 4.73
CA TYR A 70 -40.21 1.08 4.09
C TYR A 70 -38.88 1.79 4.38
N GLY A 71 -38.33 1.66 5.59
CA GLY A 71 -37.02 2.19 5.95
C GLY A 71 -35.86 1.61 5.12
N ILE A 72 -35.86 0.30 4.88
CA ILE A 72 -34.86 -0.38 4.04
C ILE A 72 -34.96 0.10 2.59
N ILE A 73 -36.18 0.21 2.04
CA ILE A 73 -36.36 0.68 0.66
C ILE A 73 -35.92 2.14 0.50
N MET A 74 -36.36 3.03 1.39
CA MET A 74 -36.00 4.46 1.34
C MET A 74 -34.49 4.67 1.52
N SER A 75 -33.87 3.97 2.47
CA SER A 75 -32.41 4.00 2.64
C SER A 75 -31.66 3.46 1.43
N GLY A 76 -32.19 2.44 0.76
CA GLY A 76 -31.66 1.92 -0.50
C GLY A 76 -31.65 2.97 -1.62
N ILE A 77 -32.77 3.66 -1.84
CA ILE A 77 -32.86 4.70 -2.89
C ILE A 77 -31.90 5.86 -2.61
N ILE A 78 -31.92 6.40 -1.38
CA ILE A 78 -31.03 7.50 -0.98
C ILE A 78 -29.58 7.10 -1.17
N SER A 79 -29.25 5.87 -0.82
CA SER A 79 -27.91 5.35 -0.96
C SER A 79 -27.43 5.29 -2.40
N ILE A 80 -28.26 4.81 -3.33
CA ILE A 80 -27.90 4.74 -4.75
C ILE A 80 -27.52 6.14 -5.23
N VAL A 81 -28.24 7.19 -4.84
CA VAL A 81 -27.85 8.57 -5.19
C VAL A 81 -26.53 8.96 -4.52
N HIS A 82 -26.34 8.58 -3.25
CA HIS A 82 -25.18 8.96 -2.46
C HIS A 82 -23.88 8.28 -2.93
N ILE A 83 -23.96 7.02 -3.39
CA ILE A 83 -22.80 6.25 -3.85
C ILE A 83 -22.21 6.85 -5.13
N PHE A 84 -23.05 7.39 -6.02
CA PHE A 84 -22.56 8.06 -7.23
C PHE A 84 -21.75 9.32 -6.91
N LYS A 85 -22.17 10.10 -5.89
CA LYS A 85 -21.38 11.24 -5.40
C LYS A 85 -20.07 10.81 -4.77
N ILE A 86 -20.11 9.77 -3.93
CA ILE A 86 -18.91 9.27 -3.25
C ILE A 86 -17.92 8.66 -4.23
N ARG A 87 -18.39 8.07 -5.33
CA ARG A 87 -17.54 7.41 -6.33
C ARG A 87 -16.44 8.33 -6.86
N GLU A 88 -16.78 9.56 -7.23
CA GLU A 88 -15.80 10.52 -7.77
C GLU A 88 -14.75 10.91 -6.72
N ASP A 89 -15.20 11.30 -5.53
CA ASP A 89 -14.31 11.62 -4.40
C ASP A 89 -13.44 10.43 -3.98
N PHE A 90 -13.99 9.21 -4.03
CA PHE A 90 -13.29 7.97 -3.72
C PHE A 90 -12.16 7.72 -4.70
N LEU A 91 -12.43 7.82 -6.00
CA LEU A 91 -11.43 7.61 -7.05
C LEU A 91 -10.26 8.59 -6.91
N ILE A 92 -10.54 9.87 -6.65
CA ILE A 92 -9.52 10.91 -6.47
C ILE A 92 -8.66 10.61 -5.23
N LYS A 93 -9.28 10.35 -4.08
CA LYS A 93 -8.54 10.10 -2.84
C LYS A 93 -7.77 8.78 -2.88
N TYR A 94 -8.33 7.77 -3.53
CA TYR A 94 -7.68 6.47 -3.69
C TYR A 94 -6.47 6.57 -4.62
N ASP A 95 -6.57 7.28 -5.75
CA ASP A 95 -5.42 7.52 -6.63
C ASP A 95 -4.33 8.34 -5.92
N LYS A 96 -4.70 9.37 -5.15
CA LYS A 96 -3.75 10.14 -4.33
C LYS A 96 -2.98 9.23 -3.37
N LYS A 97 -3.68 8.40 -2.60
CA LYS A 97 -3.06 7.45 -1.66
C LYS A 97 -2.13 6.46 -2.37
N LEU A 98 -2.51 6.00 -3.57
CA LEU A 98 -1.71 5.10 -4.37
C LEU A 98 -0.48 5.79 -4.99
N SER A 99 -0.58 7.07 -5.33
CA SER A 99 0.57 7.86 -5.78
C SER A 99 1.57 8.14 -4.66
N GLU A 100 1.09 8.46 -3.46
CA GLU A 100 1.93 8.70 -2.28
C GLU A 100 2.71 7.45 -1.90
N SER A 101 2.06 6.28 -1.89
CA SER A 101 2.74 5.02 -1.61
C SER A 101 3.75 4.64 -2.68
N ARG A 102 3.50 4.95 -3.97
CA ARG A 102 4.47 4.72 -5.04
C ARG A 102 5.69 5.61 -4.93
N LEU A 103 5.51 6.91 -4.63
CA LEU A 103 6.64 7.81 -4.40
C LEU A 103 7.48 7.32 -3.22
N SER A 104 6.84 7.02 -2.08
CA SER A 104 7.53 6.55 -0.88
C SER A 104 8.33 5.26 -1.14
N ASN A 105 7.78 4.29 -1.86
CA ASN A 105 8.53 3.06 -2.19
C ASN A 105 9.70 3.36 -3.14
N THR A 106 9.51 4.24 -4.12
CA THR A 106 10.59 4.63 -5.05
C THR A 106 11.74 5.31 -4.31
N ASP A 107 11.43 6.13 -3.30
CA ASP A 107 12.45 6.78 -2.48
C ASP A 107 13.17 5.77 -1.58
N ILE A 108 12.45 4.81 -0.99
CA ILE A 108 13.04 3.70 -0.23
C ILE A 108 13.96 2.86 -1.13
N ASP A 109 13.53 2.52 -2.35
CA ASP A 109 14.35 1.74 -3.29
C ASP A 109 15.64 2.48 -3.68
N LYS A 110 15.57 3.81 -3.88
CA LYS A 110 16.77 4.62 -4.13
C LYS A 110 17.72 4.63 -2.94
N LEU A 111 17.20 4.73 -1.72
CA LEU A 111 18.01 4.71 -0.50
C LEU A 111 18.68 3.34 -0.30
N ILE A 112 17.95 2.24 -0.49
CA ILE A 112 18.48 0.87 -0.40
C ILE A 112 19.57 0.64 -1.45
N ASN A 113 19.35 1.08 -2.70
CA ASN A 113 20.35 0.93 -3.76
C ASN A 113 21.59 1.79 -3.50
N ALA A 114 21.44 3.01 -2.98
CA ALA A 114 22.56 3.86 -2.61
C ALA A 114 23.38 3.25 -1.46
N GLU A 115 22.71 2.70 -0.44
CA GLU A 115 23.36 2.01 0.67
C GLU A 115 24.11 0.76 0.20
N SER A 116 23.46 -0.11 -0.59
CA SER A 116 24.10 -1.31 -1.16
C SER A 116 25.32 -0.97 -2.01
N ASN A 117 25.25 0.06 -2.85
CA ASN A 117 26.39 0.52 -3.65
C ASN A 117 27.55 1.00 -2.78
N ASN A 118 27.27 1.74 -1.70
CA ASN A 118 28.30 2.18 -0.76
C ASN A 118 28.94 1.00 -0.02
N THR A 119 28.16 0.00 0.40
CA THR A 119 28.70 -1.21 1.05
C THR A 119 29.62 -2.00 0.12
N ASN A 120 29.19 -2.20 -1.14
CA ASN A 120 30.00 -2.88 -2.16
C ASN A 120 31.31 -2.12 -2.43
N LEU A 121 31.27 -0.77 -2.43
CA LEU A 121 32.46 0.06 -2.61
C LEU A 121 33.43 -0.10 -1.43
N SER A 122 32.93 -0.06 -0.19
CA SER A 122 33.76 -0.26 1.01
C SER A 122 34.44 -1.63 1.02
N GLN A 123 33.70 -2.69 0.68
CA GLN A 123 34.26 -4.05 0.58
C GLN A 123 35.31 -4.16 -0.53
N ASN A 124 35.08 -3.53 -1.69
CA ASN A 124 36.06 -3.54 -2.77
C ASN A 124 37.35 -2.80 -2.37
N ILE A 125 37.23 -1.64 -1.70
CA ILE A 125 38.40 -0.88 -1.21
C ILE A 125 39.20 -1.72 -0.19
N GLU A 126 38.51 -2.38 0.74
CA GLU A 126 39.15 -3.27 1.73
C GLU A 126 39.90 -4.43 1.06
N ASN A 127 39.26 -5.11 0.11
CA ASN A 127 39.89 -6.20 -0.65
C ASN A 127 41.11 -5.75 -1.47
N VAL A 128 41.06 -4.54 -2.05
CA VAL A 128 42.18 -3.96 -2.80
C VAL A 128 43.36 -3.63 -1.88
N ASN A 129 43.09 -3.11 -0.68
CA ASN A 129 44.15 -2.81 0.29
C ASN A 129 44.80 -4.09 0.81
N LEU A 130 44.00 -5.10 1.17
CA LEU A 130 44.50 -6.42 1.60
C LEU A 130 45.42 -7.06 0.54
N LYS A 131 45.02 -7.01 -0.74
CA LYS A 131 45.83 -7.55 -1.84
C LYS A 131 47.15 -6.80 -2.06
N LYS A 132 47.19 -5.48 -1.80
CA LYS A 132 48.43 -4.69 -1.90
C LYS A 132 49.38 -5.01 -0.76
N ASP A 133 48.85 -5.24 0.44
CA ASP A 133 49.66 -5.60 1.60
C ASP A 133 50.30 -6.98 1.40
N THR A 134 49.54 -7.96 0.87
CA THR A 134 50.11 -9.29 0.52
C THR A 134 51.17 -9.20 -0.58
N PHE A 135 50.94 -8.38 -1.61
CA PHE A 135 51.89 -8.21 -2.72
C PHE A 135 53.19 -7.52 -2.28
N ASN A 136 53.12 -6.59 -1.32
CA ASN A 136 54.31 -5.93 -0.78
C ASN A 136 55.10 -6.84 0.17
N GLU A 137 54.41 -7.70 0.93
CA GLU A 137 55.02 -8.68 1.84
C GLU A 137 55.83 -9.75 1.06
N ASP A 138 55.34 -10.18 -0.11
CA ASP A 138 56.06 -11.11 -1.02
C ASP A 138 57.34 -10.49 -1.63
N THR A 139 57.43 -9.15 -1.71
CA THR A 139 58.63 -8.45 -2.22
C THR A 139 59.68 -8.14 -1.16
N GLU A 140 59.39 -8.35 0.14
CA GLU A 140 60.33 -8.10 1.25
C GLU A 140 61.05 -9.37 1.77
N GLU A 141 61.00 -10.50 1.05
CA GLU A 141 61.82 -11.66 1.41
C GLU A 141 63.31 -11.41 1.09
N LYS A 142 64.04 -10.82 2.07
CA LYS A 142 65.49 -10.55 1.98
C LYS A 142 66.28 -11.84 1.68
N PRO A 143 67.26 -11.83 0.75
CA PRO A 143 68.08 -13.00 0.49
C PRO A 143 68.86 -13.37 1.77
N LYS A 144 68.64 -14.59 2.27
CA LYS A 144 69.46 -15.18 3.34
C LYS A 144 70.90 -15.31 2.84
N ILE A 145 71.76 -14.39 3.24
CA ILE A 145 73.20 -14.50 3.02
C ILE A 145 73.69 -15.67 3.89
N GLN A 146 73.92 -16.82 3.26
CA GLN A 146 74.48 -18.00 3.91
C GLN A 146 75.97 -17.77 4.16
N GLY A 147 76.28 -17.29 5.37
CA GLY A 147 77.66 -17.13 5.85
C GLY A 147 78.36 -18.48 5.94
N ARG A 148 79.30 -18.72 5.02
CA ARG A 148 80.29 -19.80 5.11
C ARG A 148 81.20 -19.53 6.31
N LYS A 149 81.11 -20.35 7.36
CA LYS A 149 82.13 -20.40 8.42
C LYS A 149 83.45 -20.83 7.79
N ILE A 150 84.49 -20.04 8.01
CA ILE A 150 85.87 -20.39 7.67
C ILE A 150 86.55 -20.64 9.01
N ASP A 151 86.93 -21.90 9.23
CA ASP A 151 87.65 -22.32 10.41
C ASP A 151 89.14 -21.98 10.24
N PHE A 152 89.71 -21.31 11.23
CA PHE A 152 91.15 -21.28 11.53
C PHE A 152 91.33 -21.19 13.05
#